data_AF-A0AAV2HY76-F1
#
_entry.id   AF-A0AAV2HY76-F1
#
_cell.length_a   1.000
_cell.length_b   1.000
_cell.length_c   1.000
_cell.angle_alpha   90.00
_cell.angle_beta   90.00
_cell.angle_gamma   90.00
#
_symmetry.space_group_name_H-M   'P 1'
#
loop_
_entity.id
_entity.type
_entity.pdbx_description
1 polymer ?
#
loop_
_entity_poly.entity_id
_entity_poly.type
_entity_poly.pdbx_seq_one_letter_code
_entity_poly.pdbx_strand_id
1 'polypeptide(L)'
;MHLLQQVRLLNSCKPLQIAFVRTPHFRLHSLFASPCSGQPNVKKLEELHRSLLGLRCANGALFINKSPVTSYGGQGSKGLLLITRYFSTQTGLPKLDPNQLSRRLKLLLLTYLSGFIGVCLLSSIAFRYYSRMGRSALGIEDIKVPQYGRKPQLFRYRGFVYPDFVVNDVKSIHQFDVREDDIWVVSFPKSGTTWVQEIVYLVNNGADFESAGAATIEERFPYFEWIVPGLKSIEKMPSPRLIKSHLPLTMLPNQMKDKKPKIIYIARNPKDTVVSYYYFLTKFVIEDNIFNGTFDEYCQLFIDDFVHYGPWWKHVKEAWERREQDNILVLFYEDLQENIHKAVWDIAGFLNKPITEAQVNDIVKYCSFETMRNNKAVNYDWLKDVGAAKEGEHFMRKGQVGDWKNHLNKDIVDKLDQVVATHLTPLGVPIRDTLPN
;
A
#
# COMPACT_ATOMS: atom_id res chain seq x y z
N MET A 1 1.53 18.87 -56.82
CA MET A 1 2.60 18.02 -57.39
C MET A 1 3.98 18.13 -56.70
N HIS A 2 4.24 19.09 -55.81
CA HIS A 2 5.55 19.20 -55.12
C HIS A 2 5.73 18.32 -53.85
N LEU A 3 4.65 17.71 -53.31
CA LEU A 3 4.75 16.82 -52.14
C LEU A 3 5.22 15.39 -52.50
N LEU A 4 5.00 14.93 -53.74
CA LEU A 4 5.38 13.58 -54.18
C LEU A 4 6.87 13.44 -54.53
N GLN A 5 7.58 14.55 -54.77
CA GLN A 5 9.02 14.56 -55.01
C GLN A 5 9.86 14.57 -53.73
N GLN A 6 9.33 15.05 -52.60
CA GLN A 6 10.04 14.97 -51.30
C GLN A 6 9.99 13.57 -50.68
N VAL A 7 9.01 12.74 -51.05
CA VAL A 7 8.92 11.33 -50.63
C VAL A 7 10.00 10.46 -51.29
N ARG A 8 10.49 10.82 -52.48
CA ARG A 8 11.54 10.04 -53.16
C ARG A 8 12.93 10.20 -52.53
N LEU A 9 13.23 11.31 -51.85
CA LEU A 9 14.51 11.51 -51.15
C LEU A 9 14.58 10.81 -49.79
N LEU A 10 13.45 10.40 -49.22
CA LEU A 10 13.41 9.58 -47.99
C LEU A 10 13.58 8.07 -48.28
N ASN A 11 13.46 7.65 -49.54
CA ASN A 11 13.59 6.24 -49.95
C ASN A 11 15.04 5.78 -50.19
N SER A 12 16.05 6.66 -50.06
CA SER A 12 17.46 6.30 -50.27
C SER A 12 18.28 6.05 -48.98
N CYS A 13 17.69 6.20 -47.79
CA CYS A 13 18.35 5.90 -46.51
C CYS A 13 17.84 4.59 -45.89
N LYS A 14 18.45 3.46 -46.27
CA LYS A 14 18.17 2.11 -45.72
C LYS A 14 18.20 1.98 -44.18
N PRO A 15 18.94 2.78 -43.37
CA PRO A 15 18.91 2.63 -41.90
C PRO A 15 17.60 3.08 -41.23
N LEU A 16 16.82 3.97 -41.87
CA LEU A 16 15.59 4.54 -41.28
C LEU A 16 14.34 3.70 -41.52
N GLN A 17 14.33 2.84 -42.54
CA GLN A 17 13.23 1.88 -42.76
C GLN A 17 13.12 0.84 -41.62
N ILE A 18 14.23 0.49 -40.98
CA ILE A 18 14.23 -0.54 -39.92
C ILE A 18 13.69 0.02 -38.60
N ALA A 19 13.85 1.32 -38.34
CA ALA A 19 13.33 1.97 -37.12
C ALA A 19 11.81 2.26 -37.18
N PHE A 20 11.27 2.55 -38.37
CA PHE A 20 9.86 2.89 -38.55
C PHE A 20 8.93 1.66 -38.64
N VAL A 21 9.44 0.47 -38.96
CA VAL A 21 8.64 -0.75 -39.14
C VAL A 21 8.55 -1.59 -37.84
N ARG A 22 9.31 -1.27 -36.79
CA ARG A 22 9.35 -2.03 -35.52
C ARG A 22 8.84 -1.29 -34.28
N THR A 23 8.20 -0.13 -34.44
CA THR A 23 7.38 0.43 -33.36
C THR A 23 5.98 -0.19 -33.49
N PRO A 24 5.40 -0.77 -32.43
CA PRO A 24 4.06 -1.30 -32.52
C PRO A 24 3.12 -0.14 -32.82
N HIS A 25 2.51 -0.15 -34.00
CA HIS A 25 1.33 0.64 -34.29
C HIS A 25 0.25 0.24 -33.28
N PHE A 26 0.22 0.89 -32.12
CA PHE A 26 -0.90 0.84 -31.20
C PHE A 26 -2.08 1.50 -31.92
N ARG A 27 -2.97 0.69 -32.47
CA ARG A 27 -4.24 1.17 -33.04
C ARG A 27 -5.05 1.80 -31.91
N LEU A 28 -5.01 3.13 -31.79
CA LEU A 28 -5.89 3.95 -30.96
C LEU A 28 -7.38 3.62 -31.20
N HIS A 29 -7.73 3.11 -32.38
CA HIS A 29 -9.07 2.62 -32.72
C HIS A 29 -9.58 1.47 -31.83
N SER A 30 -8.70 0.72 -31.16
CA SER A 30 -9.09 -0.41 -30.30
C SER A 30 -9.51 -0.01 -28.88
N LEU A 31 -9.29 1.25 -28.47
CA LEU A 31 -9.77 1.79 -27.18
C LEU A 31 -11.26 2.15 -27.20
N PHE A 32 -11.84 2.31 -28.40
CA PHE A 32 -13.22 2.73 -28.61
C PHE A 32 -14.11 1.66 -29.24
N ALA A 33 -13.62 0.44 -29.42
CA ALA A 33 -14.38 -0.67 -29.97
C ALA A 33 -14.81 -1.65 -28.86
N SER A 34 -15.94 -1.37 -28.22
CA SER A 34 -16.86 -2.41 -27.76
C SER A 34 -18.30 -1.93 -28.00
N PRO A 35 -19.15 -2.71 -28.68
CA PRO A 35 -20.55 -2.39 -28.83
C PRO A 35 -21.29 -2.64 -27.50
N CYS A 36 -22.24 -1.76 -27.19
CA CYS A 36 -23.17 -1.83 -26.05
C CYS A 36 -22.58 -1.57 -24.64
N SER A 37 -22.17 -0.32 -24.35
CA SER A 37 -22.32 0.32 -23.01
C SER A 37 -21.67 1.71 -22.90
N GLY A 38 -20.94 2.21 -23.91
CA GLY A 38 -20.44 3.60 -23.94
C GLY A 38 -19.39 3.94 -22.87
N GLN A 39 -18.92 2.97 -22.07
CA GLN A 39 -17.85 3.17 -21.10
C GLN A 39 -16.54 2.55 -21.62
N PRO A 40 -15.44 3.32 -21.69
CA PRO A 40 -14.14 2.77 -22.05
C PRO A 40 -13.62 1.84 -20.95
N ASN A 41 -12.97 0.76 -21.37
CA ASN A 41 -12.39 -0.23 -20.47
C ASN A 41 -11.21 0.40 -19.70
N VAL A 42 -11.45 0.76 -18.44
CA VAL A 42 -10.47 1.43 -17.55
C VAL A 42 -9.17 0.64 -17.44
N LYS A 43 -9.24 -0.70 -17.46
CA LYS A 43 -8.05 -1.57 -17.41
C LYS A 43 -7.20 -1.48 -18.68
N LYS A 44 -7.83 -1.46 -19.87
CA LYS A 44 -7.09 -1.21 -21.13
C LYS A 44 -6.49 0.19 -21.17
N LEU A 45 -7.19 1.18 -20.59
CA LEU A 45 -6.71 2.55 -20.52
C LEU A 45 -5.56 2.70 -19.51
N GLU A 46 -5.59 1.92 -18.43
CA GLU A 46 -4.49 1.76 -17.47
C GLU A 46 -3.28 1.07 -18.10
N GLU A 47 -3.47 -0.04 -18.82
CA GLU A 47 -2.41 -0.73 -19.55
C GLU A 47 -1.78 0.18 -20.61
N LEU A 48 -2.58 0.95 -21.35
CA LEU A 48 -2.10 1.98 -22.27
C LEU A 48 -1.33 3.07 -21.53
N HIS A 49 -1.87 3.60 -20.43
CA HIS A 49 -1.23 4.64 -19.64
C HIS A 49 0.10 4.15 -19.05
N ARG A 50 0.13 2.94 -18.49
CA ARG A 50 1.33 2.26 -18.01
C ARG A 50 2.31 1.94 -19.14
N SER A 51 1.85 1.62 -20.35
CA SER A 51 2.72 1.41 -21.52
C SER A 51 3.35 2.73 -22.00
N LEU A 52 2.56 3.80 -22.06
CA LEU A 52 3.02 5.14 -22.43
C LEU A 52 4.01 5.71 -21.41
N LEU A 53 3.78 5.46 -20.11
CA LEU A 53 4.71 5.83 -19.03
C LEU A 53 5.87 4.85 -18.86
N GLY A 54 5.66 3.57 -19.19
CA GLY A 54 6.53 2.41 -18.95
C GLY A 54 7.54 2.11 -20.04
N LEU A 55 7.60 2.90 -21.11
CA LEU A 55 8.72 2.97 -22.07
C LEU A 55 10.04 3.48 -21.42
N ARG A 56 10.18 3.39 -20.09
CA ARG A 56 11.31 3.86 -19.27
C ARG A 56 11.89 2.83 -18.29
N CYS A 57 11.57 1.54 -18.40
CA CYS A 57 12.29 0.49 -17.67
C CYS A 57 12.89 -0.55 -18.63
N ALA A 58 13.80 -0.11 -19.49
CA ALA A 58 14.84 -0.98 -20.04
C ALA A 58 16.17 -0.41 -19.53
N ASN A 59 16.77 -1.09 -18.55
CA ASN A 59 18.06 -0.81 -17.88
C ASN A 59 18.06 0.33 -16.84
N GLY A 60 17.65 -0.01 -15.62
CA GLY A 60 17.98 0.63 -14.32
C GLY A 60 18.54 2.06 -14.30
N ALA A 61 17.85 2.92 -13.54
CA ALA A 61 18.18 4.28 -13.12
C ALA A 61 17.71 5.45 -14.01
N LEU A 62 16.66 6.14 -13.54
CA LEU A 62 16.59 7.60 -13.60
C LEU A 62 15.53 8.14 -12.61
N PHE A 63 15.98 8.39 -11.37
CA PHE A 63 15.33 9.37 -10.49
C PHE A 63 15.58 10.77 -11.06
N ILE A 64 14.54 11.54 -11.35
CA ILE A 64 14.69 12.98 -11.56
C ILE A 64 14.67 13.63 -10.19
N ASN A 65 15.87 13.92 -9.70
CA ASN A 65 16.09 14.70 -8.51
C ASN A 65 15.46 16.11 -8.67
N LYS A 66 14.96 16.61 -7.54
CA LYS A 66 14.31 17.90 -7.28
C LYS A 66 14.83 19.08 -8.13
N SER A 67 13.94 19.80 -8.80
CA SER A 67 13.87 21.28 -8.86
C SER A 67 12.78 21.75 -9.84
N PRO A 68 11.95 22.76 -9.48
CA PRO A 68 11.02 23.38 -10.43
C PRO A 68 11.83 24.21 -11.43
N VAL A 69 11.82 23.85 -12.71
CA VAL A 69 12.40 24.71 -13.75
C VAL A 69 11.40 25.82 -14.07
N THR A 70 11.38 26.85 -13.23
CA THR A 70 10.92 28.19 -13.59
C THR A 70 12.10 28.96 -14.16
N SER A 71 12.35 28.84 -15.46
CA SER A 71 12.94 29.91 -16.29
C SER A 71 13.00 29.46 -17.75
N TYR A 72 12.15 30.08 -18.58
CA TYR A 72 12.24 30.03 -20.03
C TYR A 72 13.43 30.89 -20.47
N GLY A 73 14.60 30.27 -20.66
CA GLY A 73 15.77 30.95 -21.22
C GLY A 73 17.00 30.04 -21.22
N GLY A 74 17.26 29.35 -22.34
CA GLY A 74 18.55 28.68 -22.58
C GLY A 74 18.61 27.14 -22.50
N GLN A 75 17.54 26.39 -22.79
CA GLN A 75 17.51 24.91 -22.66
C GLN A 75 17.38 24.10 -23.97
N GLY A 76 17.79 24.63 -25.13
CA GLY A 76 17.73 23.87 -26.38
C GLY A 76 18.64 22.62 -26.42
N SER A 77 19.82 22.68 -25.79
CA SER A 77 20.85 21.64 -25.87
C SER A 77 20.63 20.47 -24.91
N LYS A 78 20.18 20.75 -23.66
CA LYS A 78 19.97 19.71 -22.62
C LYS A 78 18.80 18.78 -22.95
N GLY A 79 17.69 19.33 -23.46
CA GLY A 79 16.54 18.52 -23.92
C GLY A 79 16.89 17.63 -25.11
N LEU A 80 17.67 18.15 -26.06
CA LEU A 80 18.13 17.37 -27.22
C LEU A 80 19.08 16.23 -26.83
N LEU A 81 19.94 16.44 -25.84
CA LEU A 81 20.88 15.45 -25.33
C LEU A 81 20.16 14.25 -24.68
N LEU A 82 19.05 14.50 -23.99
CA LEU A 82 18.16 13.46 -23.46
C LEU A 82 17.48 12.66 -24.58
N ILE A 83 17.07 13.33 -25.65
CA ILE A 83 16.44 12.71 -26.82
C ILE A 83 17.44 11.82 -27.57
N THR A 84 18.63 12.32 -27.89
CA THR A 84 19.64 11.54 -28.63
C THR A 84 20.10 10.33 -27.83
N ARG A 85 20.18 10.47 -26.50
CA ARG A 85 20.45 9.35 -25.58
C ARG A 85 19.31 8.33 -25.59
N TYR A 86 18.04 8.76 -25.48
CA TYR A 86 16.89 7.86 -25.54
C TYR A 86 16.82 7.06 -26.85
N PHE A 87 16.94 7.74 -28.00
CA PHE A 87 16.95 7.08 -29.31
C PHE A 87 18.10 6.08 -29.44
N SER A 88 19.33 6.48 -29.08
CA SER A 88 20.50 5.60 -29.09
C SER A 88 20.28 4.34 -28.25
N THR A 89 19.64 4.48 -27.08
CA THR A 89 19.38 3.36 -26.17
C THR A 89 18.31 2.41 -26.71
N GLN A 90 17.27 2.93 -27.38
CA GLN A 90 16.16 2.12 -27.91
C GLN A 90 16.48 1.46 -29.26
N THR A 91 17.33 2.08 -30.10
CA THR A 91 17.60 1.59 -31.45
C THR A 91 18.99 0.97 -31.62
N GLY A 92 19.84 1.01 -30.59
CA GLY A 92 21.24 0.55 -30.66
C GLY A 92 22.12 1.40 -31.58
N LEU A 93 21.64 2.57 -32.00
CA LEU A 93 22.38 3.48 -32.89
C LEU A 93 23.36 4.35 -32.07
N PRO A 94 24.49 4.79 -32.65
CA PRO A 94 25.44 5.66 -31.96
C PRO A 94 24.77 6.96 -31.51
N LYS A 95 25.22 7.50 -30.37
CA LYS A 95 24.74 8.78 -29.84
C LYS A 95 24.99 9.88 -30.87
N LEU A 96 23.90 10.52 -31.32
CA LEU A 96 23.98 11.67 -32.22
C LEU A 96 24.49 12.89 -31.44
N ASP A 97 25.54 13.54 -31.96
CA ASP A 97 26.03 14.82 -31.42
C ASP A 97 24.98 15.92 -31.67
N PRO A 98 24.39 16.51 -30.61
CA PRO A 98 23.41 17.59 -30.73
C PRO A 98 23.89 18.79 -31.55
N ASN A 99 25.20 19.03 -31.61
CA ASN A 99 25.79 20.15 -32.34
C ASN A 99 25.90 19.88 -33.85
N GLN A 100 25.91 18.60 -34.27
CA GLN A 100 25.96 18.20 -35.68
C GLN A 100 24.58 17.96 -36.30
N LEU A 101 23.50 17.99 -35.51
CA LEU A 101 22.14 17.84 -36.01
C LEU A 101 21.70 19.07 -36.82
N SER A 102 21.20 18.85 -38.04
CA SER A 102 20.63 19.93 -38.85
C SER A 102 19.44 20.59 -38.15
N ARG A 103 19.24 21.89 -38.38
CA ARG A 103 18.11 22.65 -37.79
C ARG A 103 16.75 21.99 -38.06
N ARG A 104 16.57 21.36 -39.23
CA ARG A 104 15.35 20.62 -39.60
C ARG A 104 15.15 19.38 -38.72
N LEU A 105 16.20 18.62 -38.44
CA LEU A 105 16.13 17.42 -37.60
C LEU A 105 15.87 17.78 -36.12
N LYS A 106 16.46 18.88 -35.63
CA LYS A 106 16.16 19.43 -34.29
C LYS A 106 14.68 19.78 -34.14
N LEU A 107 14.09 20.43 -35.15
CA LEU A 107 12.68 20.80 -35.15
C LEU A 107 11.77 19.57 -35.15
N LEU A 108 12.07 18.56 -35.98
CA LEU A 108 11.31 17.30 -36.02
C LEU A 108 11.33 16.57 -34.67
N LEU A 109 12.50 16.49 -34.00
CA LEU A 109 12.62 15.87 -32.68
C LEU A 109 11.81 16.62 -31.61
N LEU A 110 11.79 17.95 -31.65
CA LEU A 110 10.99 18.77 -30.73
C LEU A 110 9.47 18.62 -31.00
N THR A 111 9.05 18.56 -32.25
CA THR A 111 7.64 18.29 -32.61
C THR A 111 7.21 16.89 -32.17
N TYR A 112 8.06 15.87 -32.36
CA TYR A 112 7.79 14.53 -31.87
C TYR A 112 7.68 14.49 -30.34
N LEU A 113 8.63 15.13 -29.64
CA LEU A 113 8.62 15.16 -28.17
C LEU A 113 7.39 15.89 -27.62
N SER A 114 7.02 17.03 -28.19
CA SER A 114 5.82 17.76 -27.79
C SER A 114 4.54 16.96 -28.06
N GLY A 115 4.46 16.26 -29.21
CA GLY A 115 3.37 15.33 -29.50
C GLY A 115 3.30 14.17 -28.50
N PHE A 116 4.45 13.55 -28.18
CA PHE A 116 4.54 12.47 -27.20
C PHE A 116 4.14 12.93 -25.79
N ILE A 117 4.66 14.08 -25.33
CA ILE A 117 4.26 14.69 -24.06
C ILE A 117 2.76 14.98 -24.05
N GLY A 118 2.21 15.51 -25.14
CA GLY A 118 0.78 15.74 -25.30
C GLY A 118 -0.05 14.47 -25.14
N VAL A 119 0.34 13.38 -25.80
CA VAL A 119 -0.32 12.07 -25.68
C VAL A 119 -0.21 11.52 -24.25
N CYS A 120 0.96 11.62 -23.61
CA CYS A 120 1.14 11.20 -22.22
C CYS A 120 0.25 12.01 -21.26
N LEU A 121 0.17 13.33 -21.44
CA LEU A 121 -0.67 14.21 -20.63
C LEU A 121 -2.16 13.86 -20.80
N LEU A 122 -2.63 13.75 -22.04
CA LEU A 122 -4.01 13.37 -22.35
C LEU A 122 -4.36 11.99 -21.80
N SER A 123 -3.45 11.02 -21.93
CA SER A 123 -3.64 9.69 -21.33
C SER A 123 -3.75 9.76 -19.80
N SER A 124 -2.95 10.60 -19.15
CA SER A 124 -2.98 10.80 -17.70
C SER A 124 -4.29 11.45 -17.24
N ILE A 125 -4.78 12.43 -18.01
CA ILE A 125 -6.05 13.11 -17.75
C ILE A 125 -7.21 12.13 -17.93
N ALA A 126 -7.22 11.40 -19.05
CA ALA A 126 -8.23 10.38 -19.32
C ALA A 126 -8.22 9.30 -18.24
N PHE A 127 -7.06 8.78 -17.86
CA PHE A 127 -6.93 7.78 -16.79
C PHE A 127 -7.50 8.31 -15.49
N ARG A 128 -7.11 9.52 -15.04
CA ARG A 128 -7.67 10.11 -13.82
C ARG A 128 -9.19 10.29 -13.88
N TYR A 129 -9.70 10.74 -15.02
CA TYR A 129 -11.12 10.97 -15.23
C TYR A 129 -11.91 9.66 -15.16
N TYR A 130 -11.50 8.65 -15.93
CA TYR A 130 -12.19 7.35 -15.96
C TYR A 130 -12.02 6.55 -14.66
N SER A 131 -10.86 6.61 -14.01
CA SER A 131 -10.68 5.98 -12.70
C SER A 131 -11.58 6.63 -11.64
N ARG A 132 -11.74 7.96 -11.66
CA ARG A 132 -12.68 8.64 -10.76
C ARG A 132 -14.13 8.27 -11.06
N MET A 133 -14.52 8.20 -12.34
CA MET A 133 -15.87 7.74 -12.72
C MET A 133 -16.12 6.30 -12.27
N GLY A 134 -15.16 5.40 -12.48
CA GLY A 134 -15.24 4.00 -12.07
C GLY A 134 -15.38 3.86 -10.56
N ARG A 135 -14.58 4.61 -9.78
CA ARG A 135 -14.71 4.67 -8.31
C ARG A 135 -16.08 5.19 -7.88
N SER A 136 -16.53 6.30 -8.46
CA SER A 136 -17.85 6.87 -8.15
C SER A 136 -19.00 5.92 -8.45
N ALA A 137 -18.90 5.12 -9.54
CA ALA A 137 -19.89 4.10 -9.87
C ALA A 137 -19.96 2.96 -8.85
N LEU A 138 -18.87 2.71 -8.12
CA LEU A 138 -18.82 1.76 -7.00
C LEU A 138 -19.26 2.39 -5.66
N GLY A 139 -19.67 3.66 -5.64
CA GLY A 139 -19.98 4.38 -4.40
C GLY A 139 -18.74 4.75 -3.58
N ILE A 140 -17.59 4.90 -4.25
CA ILE A 140 -16.33 5.33 -3.62
C ILE A 140 -16.21 6.84 -3.75
N GLU A 141 -16.02 7.53 -2.62
CA GLU A 141 -15.96 8.98 -2.54
C GLU A 141 -14.51 9.44 -2.29
N ASP A 142 -14.03 10.41 -3.08
CA ASP A 142 -12.72 11.02 -2.86
C ASP A 142 -12.80 11.99 -1.67
N ILE A 143 -12.00 11.77 -0.62
CA ILE A 143 -11.88 12.68 0.52
C ILE A 143 -10.66 13.60 0.31
N LYS A 144 -10.88 14.91 0.49
CA LYS A 144 -9.80 15.91 0.46
C LYS A 144 -9.45 16.34 1.88
N VAL A 145 -8.25 15.96 2.31
CA VAL A 145 -7.66 16.44 3.56
C VAL A 145 -6.41 17.23 3.19
N PRO A 146 -6.36 18.57 3.46
CA PRO A 146 -5.25 19.43 3.06
C PRO A 146 -3.86 18.93 3.49
N GLN A 147 -3.80 18.29 4.66
CA GLN A 147 -2.58 17.77 5.26
C GLN A 147 -1.97 16.57 4.51
N TYR A 148 -2.70 15.94 3.59
CA TYR A 148 -2.17 14.84 2.74
C TYR A 148 -1.69 15.33 1.35
N GLY A 149 -1.61 16.65 1.15
CA GLY A 149 -1.06 17.25 -0.07
C GLY A 149 -2.07 17.37 -1.23
N ARG A 150 -1.55 17.49 -2.46
CA ARG A 150 -2.34 17.91 -3.64
C ARG A 150 -3.20 16.82 -4.28
N LYS A 151 -3.00 15.54 -3.96
CA LYS A 151 -3.79 14.42 -4.49
C LYS A 151 -4.71 13.89 -3.38
N PRO A 152 -5.97 13.50 -3.67
CA PRO A 152 -6.79 12.79 -2.70
C PRO A 152 -6.07 11.50 -2.30
N GLN A 153 -5.76 11.35 -1.01
CA GLN A 153 -5.09 10.16 -0.45
C GLN A 153 -6.03 9.27 0.37
N LEU A 154 -7.28 9.71 0.51
CA LEU A 154 -8.29 9.08 1.35
C LEU A 154 -9.55 8.89 0.51
N PHE A 155 -10.10 7.69 0.56
CA PHE A 155 -11.29 7.33 -0.19
C PHE A 155 -12.30 6.70 0.76
N ARG A 156 -13.53 7.20 0.78
CA ARG A 156 -14.61 6.60 1.55
C ARG A 156 -15.27 5.50 0.74
N TYR A 157 -15.39 4.31 1.31
CA TYR A 157 -16.13 3.19 0.72
C TYR A 157 -16.76 2.36 1.83
N ARG A 158 -18.05 2.00 1.70
CA ARG A 158 -18.81 1.24 2.72
C ARG A 158 -18.70 1.77 4.15
N GLY A 159 -18.58 3.10 4.28
CA GLY A 159 -18.46 3.77 5.57
C GLY A 159 -17.12 3.58 6.28
N PHE A 160 -16.06 3.25 5.55
CA PHE A 160 -14.67 3.28 6.00
C PHE A 160 -13.82 4.11 5.04
N VAL A 161 -12.63 4.51 5.49
CA VAL A 161 -11.66 5.31 4.73
C VAL A 161 -10.48 4.44 4.33
N TYR A 162 -10.03 4.52 3.09
CA TYR A 162 -8.97 3.67 2.56
C TYR A 162 -7.93 4.46 1.78
N PRO A 163 -6.69 3.96 1.66
CA PRO A 163 -5.72 4.46 0.70
C PRO A 163 -6.13 4.08 -0.74
N ASP A 164 -5.48 4.71 -1.71
CA ASP A 164 -5.79 4.53 -3.14
C ASP A 164 -5.61 3.09 -3.62
N PHE A 165 -4.56 2.40 -3.18
CA PHE A 165 -4.27 1.03 -3.61
C PHE A 165 -5.36 0.02 -3.23
N VAL A 166 -6.09 0.25 -2.12
CA VAL A 166 -7.24 -0.59 -1.73
C VAL A 166 -8.42 -0.35 -2.66
N VAL A 167 -8.81 0.91 -2.87
CA VAL A 167 -9.99 1.24 -3.69
C VAL A 167 -9.78 0.97 -5.18
N ASN A 168 -8.53 1.01 -5.63
CA ASN A 168 -8.18 0.64 -7.00
C ASN A 168 -8.29 -0.87 -7.26
N ASP A 169 -8.26 -1.72 -6.21
CA ASP A 169 -8.33 -3.18 -6.34
C ASP A 169 -9.51 -3.82 -5.56
N VAL A 170 -10.52 -3.00 -5.21
CA VAL A 170 -11.71 -3.39 -4.42
C VAL A 170 -12.40 -4.64 -4.98
N LYS A 171 -12.44 -4.78 -6.31
CA LYS A 171 -13.08 -5.91 -6.99
C LYS A 171 -12.30 -7.20 -6.74
N SER A 172 -10.98 -7.17 -6.90
CA SER A 172 -10.12 -8.33 -6.68
C SER A 172 -10.13 -8.72 -5.21
N ILE A 173 -10.12 -7.75 -4.29
CA ILE A 173 -10.27 -7.98 -2.85
C ILE A 173 -11.55 -8.78 -2.56
N HIS A 174 -12.70 -8.33 -3.07
CA HIS A 174 -13.98 -9.01 -2.80
C HIS A 174 -14.10 -10.38 -3.49
N GLN A 175 -13.42 -10.58 -4.62
CA GLN A 175 -13.45 -11.81 -5.43
C GLN A 175 -12.33 -12.80 -5.11
N PHE A 176 -11.45 -12.47 -4.16
CA PHE A 176 -10.33 -13.30 -3.79
C PHE A 176 -10.79 -14.69 -3.31
N ASP A 177 -10.08 -15.72 -3.76
CA ASP A 177 -10.38 -17.11 -3.45
C ASP A 177 -9.83 -17.49 -2.07
N VAL A 178 -10.74 -17.69 -1.12
CA VAL A 178 -10.46 -17.99 0.29
C VAL A 178 -10.43 -19.51 0.47
N ARG A 179 -9.41 -20.00 1.18
CA ARG A 179 -9.30 -21.42 1.55
C ARG A 179 -9.78 -21.58 2.98
N GLU A 180 -10.36 -22.74 3.27
CA GLU A 180 -10.94 -23.04 4.60
C GLU A 180 -9.88 -23.09 5.70
N ASP A 181 -8.63 -23.42 5.31
CA ASP A 181 -7.48 -23.49 6.21
C ASP A 181 -6.63 -22.22 6.23
N ASP A 182 -7.10 -21.11 5.64
CA ASP A 182 -6.44 -19.82 5.81
C ASP A 182 -6.48 -19.37 7.28
N ILE A 183 -5.42 -18.69 7.70
CA ILE A 183 -5.33 -18.04 9.01
C ILE A 183 -5.04 -16.56 8.78
N TRP A 184 -5.98 -15.73 9.20
CA TRP A 184 -5.92 -14.29 9.02
C TRP A 184 -5.57 -13.61 10.34
N VAL A 185 -4.58 -12.70 10.32
CA VAL A 185 -4.34 -11.76 11.41
C VAL A 185 -4.81 -10.38 10.95
N VAL A 186 -5.87 -9.90 11.58
CA VAL A 186 -6.56 -8.67 11.20
C VAL A 186 -6.47 -7.67 12.34
N SER A 187 -6.24 -6.39 12.02
CA SER A 187 -6.27 -5.35 13.04
C SER A 187 -6.51 -3.99 12.42
N PHE A 188 -7.02 -3.04 13.20
CA PHE A 188 -6.76 -1.64 12.86
C PHE A 188 -5.23 -1.39 12.89
N PRO A 189 -4.65 -0.56 12.01
CA PRO A 189 -3.22 -0.31 11.99
C PRO A 189 -2.64 0.05 13.36
N LYS A 190 -1.44 -0.46 13.66
CA LYS A 190 -0.67 -0.17 14.89
C LYS A 190 -1.28 -0.70 16.19
N SER A 191 -2.14 -1.72 16.09
CA SER A 191 -2.72 -2.42 17.25
C SER A 191 -1.94 -3.65 17.72
N GLY A 192 -0.77 -3.96 17.14
CA GLY A 192 0.04 -5.13 17.54
C GLY A 192 0.07 -6.29 16.54
N THR A 193 -0.29 -6.03 15.28
CA THR A 193 -0.36 -7.05 14.21
C THR A 193 0.93 -7.86 14.09
N THR A 194 2.10 -7.23 13.97
CA THR A 194 3.39 -7.93 13.83
C THR A 194 3.69 -8.86 15.01
N TRP A 195 3.27 -8.48 16.22
CA TRP A 195 3.46 -9.28 17.42
C TRP A 195 2.62 -10.56 17.36
N VAL A 196 1.33 -10.42 17.03
CA VAL A 196 0.42 -11.57 16.87
C VAL A 196 0.81 -12.43 15.68
N GLN A 197 1.23 -11.84 14.56
CA GLN A 197 1.69 -12.60 13.39
C GLN A 197 2.86 -13.52 13.77
N GLU A 198 3.80 -13.04 14.59
CA GLU A 198 4.94 -13.86 15.02
C GLU A 198 4.53 -15.00 15.95
N ILE A 199 3.65 -14.72 16.92
CA ILE A 199 3.10 -15.75 17.81
C ILE A 199 2.34 -16.80 17.00
N VAL A 200 1.46 -16.38 16.08
CA VAL A 200 0.68 -17.27 15.22
C VAL A 200 1.59 -18.11 14.32
N TYR A 201 2.65 -17.51 13.75
CA TYR A 201 3.63 -18.26 12.96
C TYR A 201 4.26 -19.38 13.77
N LEU A 202 4.79 -19.05 14.96
CA LEU A 202 5.50 -20.01 15.80
C LEU A 202 4.55 -21.11 16.31
N VAL A 203 3.36 -20.75 16.78
CA VAL A 203 2.35 -21.72 17.21
C VAL A 203 1.93 -22.65 16.06
N ASN A 204 1.67 -22.11 14.86
CA ASN A 204 1.24 -22.90 13.72
C ASN A 204 2.32 -23.89 13.24
N ASN A 205 3.59 -23.52 13.37
CA ASN A 205 4.76 -24.28 12.90
C ASN A 205 5.51 -24.99 14.03
N GLY A 206 4.87 -25.23 15.20
CA GLY A 206 5.45 -26.06 16.25
C GLY A 206 6.69 -25.48 16.94
N ALA A 207 6.75 -24.15 17.05
CA ALA A 207 7.88 -23.38 17.57
C ALA A 207 9.17 -23.52 16.74
N ASP A 208 9.04 -23.56 15.40
CA ASP A 208 10.17 -23.49 14.48
C ASP A 208 10.76 -22.06 14.41
N PHE A 209 11.71 -21.78 15.30
CA PHE A 209 12.42 -20.51 15.38
C PHE A 209 13.43 -20.29 14.24
N GLU A 210 13.96 -21.36 13.65
CA GLU A 210 14.93 -21.27 12.55
C GLU A 210 14.26 -20.70 11.31
N SER A 211 13.13 -21.30 10.90
CA SER A 211 12.35 -20.79 9.77
C SER A 211 11.77 -19.40 10.04
N ALA A 212 11.40 -19.08 11.29
CA ALA A 212 10.91 -17.76 11.67
C ALA A 212 11.98 -16.66 11.47
N GLY A 213 13.24 -16.97 11.75
CA GLY A 213 14.38 -16.06 11.56
C GLY A 213 14.93 -16.01 10.14
N ALA A 214 14.65 -17.02 9.30
CA ALA A 214 15.18 -17.14 7.95
C ALA A 214 14.40 -16.35 6.89
N ALA A 215 13.14 -16.00 7.16
CA ALA A 215 12.27 -15.29 6.23
C ALA A 215 11.62 -14.07 6.88
N THR A 216 11.43 -13.02 6.09
CA THR A 216 10.77 -11.79 6.55
C THR A 216 9.31 -12.05 6.92
N ILE A 217 8.76 -11.23 7.82
CA ILE A 217 7.37 -11.34 8.24
C ILE A 217 6.41 -11.13 7.07
N GLU A 218 6.79 -10.38 6.03
CA GLU A 218 6.00 -10.16 4.83
C GLU A 218 5.99 -11.36 3.87
N GLU A 219 7.04 -12.19 3.89
CA GLU A 219 7.06 -13.46 3.17
C GLU A 219 6.22 -14.52 3.90
N ARG A 220 6.30 -14.55 5.24
CA ARG A 220 5.54 -15.48 6.09
C ARG A 220 4.07 -15.08 6.19
N PHE A 221 3.78 -13.78 6.23
CA PHE A 221 2.46 -13.17 6.27
C PHE A 221 2.35 -12.01 5.27
N PRO A 222 2.07 -12.29 3.99
CA PRO A 222 1.82 -11.25 3.02
C PRO A 222 0.69 -10.31 3.46
N TYR A 223 0.92 -9.02 3.26
CA TYR A 223 -0.08 -8.00 3.52
C TYR A 223 -1.11 -8.02 2.38
N PHE A 224 -2.32 -8.52 2.69
CA PHE A 224 -3.37 -8.87 1.73
C PHE A 224 -3.63 -7.75 0.72
N GLU A 225 -4.10 -6.61 1.18
CA GLU A 225 -4.48 -5.48 0.32
C GLU A 225 -3.29 -4.67 -0.23
N TRP A 226 -2.05 -5.08 0.03
CA TRP A 226 -0.87 -4.39 -0.48
C TRP A 226 -0.58 -4.77 -1.94
N ILE A 227 0.23 -3.96 -2.62
CA ILE A 227 0.53 -4.16 -4.04
C ILE A 227 1.42 -5.39 -4.27
N VAL A 228 2.49 -5.53 -3.47
CA VAL A 228 3.44 -6.67 -3.52
C VAL A 228 4.00 -6.91 -2.11
N PRO A 229 3.92 -8.11 -1.51
CA PRO A 229 3.48 -9.37 -2.13
C PRO A 229 1.98 -9.44 -2.47
N GLY A 230 1.06 -8.96 -1.63
CA GLY A 230 -0.35 -8.76 -1.98
C GLY A 230 -1.15 -10.01 -2.42
N LEU A 231 -2.36 -9.78 -2.95
CA LEU A 231 -3.28 -10.82 -3.45
C LEU A 231 -2.59 -11.89 -4.32
N LYS A 232 -1.83 -11.46 -5.34
CA LYS A 232 -1.23 -12.35 -6.35
C LYS A 232 -0.14 -13.28 -5.78
N SER A 233 0.54 -12.85 -4.73
CA SER A 233 1.50 -13.72 -4.05
C SER A 233 0.78 -14.72 -3.16
N ILE A 234 -0.29 -14.29 -2.46
CA ILE A 234 -1.07 -15.16 -1.58
C ILE A 234 -1.77 -16.28 -2.37
N GLU A 235 -2.25 -16.02 -3.58
CA GLU A 235 -2.82 -17.05 -4.47
C GLU A 235 -1.86 -18.22 -4.72
N LYS A 236 -0.55 -17.94 -4.76
CA LYS A 236 0.51 -18.91 -5.08
C LYS A 236 1.08 -19.62 -3.86
N MET A 237 0.72 -19.19 -2.65
CA MET A 237 1.24 -19.79 -1.42
C MET A 237 0.67 -21.20 -1.20
N PRO A 238 1.46 -22.12 -0.65
CA PRO A 238 0.93 -23.38 -0.13
C PRO A 238 0.00 -23.11 1.06
N SER A 239 -0.89 -24.06 1.30
CA SER A 239 -1.79 -24.07 2.46
C SER A 239 -1.09 -24.67 3.69
N PRO A 240 -1.43 -24.24 4.93
CA PRO A 240 -2.32 -23.13 5.25
C PRO A 240 -1.66 -21.78 4.97
N ARG A 241 -2.43 -20.82 4.43
CA ARG A 241 -1.91 -19.47 4.16
C ARG A 241 -2.05 -18.61 5.40
N LEU A 242 -0.95 -17.97 5.80
CA LEU A 242 -0.93 -16.98 6.88
C LEU A 242 -1.03 -15.58 6.27
N ILE A 243 -2.09 -14.84 6.59
CA ILE A 243 -2.44 -13.62 5.86
C ILE A 243 -2.61 -12.46 6.83
N LYS A 244 -1.98 -11.32 6.54
CA LYS A 244 -2.16 -10.07 7.30
C LYS A 244 -3.16 -9.18 6.58
N SER A 245 -4.07 -8.53 7.31
CA SER A 245 -4.88 -7.45 6.74
C SER A 245 -5.19 -6.33 7.76
N HIS A 246 -5.40 -5.12 7.24
CA HIS A 246 -5.94 -3.99 7.97
C HIS A 246 -7.36 -3.63 7.52
N LEU A 247 -7.96 -4.42 6.62
CA LEU A 247 -9.34 -4.24 6.21
C LEU A 247 -10.30 -4.58 7.37
N PRO A 248 -11.38 -3.81 7.55
CA PRO A 248 -12.45 -4.21 8.45
C PRO A 248 -13.10 -5.51 7.94
N LEU A 249 -13.70 -6.28 8.84
CA LEU A 249 -14.21 -7.63 8.51
C LEU A 249 -15.26 -7.60 7.39
N THR A 250 -16.04 -6.53 7.27
CA THR A 250 -17.00 -6.32 6.18
C THR A 250 -16.39 -6.04 4.80
N MET A 251 -15.10 -5.72 4.75
CA MET A 251 -14.35 -5.41 3.54
C MET A 251 -13.48 -6.58 3.05
N LEU A 252 -13.32 -7.62 3.87
CA LEU A 252 -12.67 -8.87 3.49
C LEU A 252 -13.40 -9.59 2.32
N PRO A 253 -12.78 -10.62 1.70
CA PRO A 253 -13.38 -11.33 0.56
C PRO A 253 -14.79 -11.85 0.85
N ASN A 254 -15.65 -11.87 -0.17
CA ASN A 254 -17.05 -12.27 0.01
C ASN A 254 -17.19 -13.71 0.53
N GLN A 255 -16.27 -14.60 0.14
CA GLN A 255 -16.25 -16.01 0.55
C GLN A 255 -15.99 -16.22 2.05
N MET A 256 -15.58 -15.19 2.80
CA MET A 256 -15.37 -15.29 4.26
C MET A 256 -16.58 -15.82 5.03
N LYS A 257 -17.79 -15.49 4.56
CA LYS A 257 -19.05 -15.92 5.20
C LYS A 257 -19.30 -17.42 5.08
N ASP A 258 -18.90 -17.99 3.95
CA ASP A 258 -19.18 -19.38 3.60
C ASP A 258 -18.04 -20.29 4.05
N LYS A 259 -16.80 -19.89 3.77
CA LYS A 259 -15.58 -20.66 4.05
C LYS A 259 -15.15 -20.62 5.52
N LYS A 260 -15.50 -19.53 6.22
CA LYS A 260 -15.20 -19.30 7.65
C LYS A 260 -13.76 -19.69 8.05
N PRO A 261 -12.72 -19.17 7.36
CA PRO A 261 -11.35 -19.39 7.80
C PRO A 261 -11.11 -18.80 9.19
N LYS A 262 -10.03 -19.20 9.86
CA LYS A 262 -9.68 -18.67 11.18
C LYS A 262 -9.22 -17.21 11.05
N ILE A 263 -9.79 -16.33 11.86
CA ILE A 263 -9.44 -14.92 11.93
C ILE A 263 -9.06 -14.58 13.38
N ILE A 264 -7.84 -14.09 13.57
CA ILE A 264 -7.35 -13.56 14.83
C ILE A 264 -7.34 -12.03 14.69
N TYR A 265 -8.25 -11.37 15.40
CA TYR A 265 -8.34 -9.92 15.42
C TYR A 265 -7.64 -9.36 16.66
N ILE A 266 -6.76 -8.38 16.49
CA ILE A 266 -6.17 -7.65 17.64
C ILE A 266 -6.61 -6.19 17.68
N ALA A 267 -7.18 -5.80 18.82
CA ALA A 267 -7.53 -4.44 19.19
C ALA A 267 -6.46 -3.81 20.09
N ARG A 268 -6.42 -2.48 20.13
CA ARG A 268 -5.61 -1.69 21.06
C ARG A 268 -6.35 -0.42 21.42
N ASN A 269 -6.12 0.12 22.62
CA ASN A 269 -6.71 1.37 23.03
C ASN A 269 -6.45 2.51 22.03
N PRO A 270 -7.42 3.42 21.82
CA PRO A 270 -7.32 4.41 20.75
C PRO A 270 -6.24 5.46 21.03
N LYS A 271 -5.94 5.73 22.30
CA LYS A 271 -4.96 6.75 22.72
C LYS A 271 -3.53 6.36 22.32
N ASP A 272 -3.10 5.14 22.60
CA ASP A 272 -1.81 4.64 22.12
C ASP A 272 -1.80 4.37 20.61
N THR A 273 -2.96 3.96 20.06
CA THR A 273 -3.09 3.66 18.63
C THR A 273 -2.84 4.92 17.79
N VAL A 274 -3.48 6.04 18.09
CA VAL A 274 -3.31 7.29 17.32
C VAL A 274 -1.88 7.81 17.38
N VAL A 275 -1.24 7.75 18.55
CA VAL A 275 0.17 8.09 18.74
C VAL A 275 1.04 7.21 17.86
N SER A 276 0.90 5.89 17.99
CA SER A 276 1.72 4.96 17.22
C SER A 276 1.49 5.08 15.71
N TYR A 277 0.29 5.46 15.29
CA TYR A 277 -0.04 5.61 13.88
C TYR A 277 0.57 6.88 13.29
N TYR A 278 0.47 8.00 13.99
CA TYR A 278 1.13 9.24 13.59
C TYR A 278 2.64 9.04 13.40
N TYR A 279 3.34 8.44 14.38
CA TYR A 279 4.77 8.21 14.30
C TYR A 279 5.14 7.27 13.15
N PHE A 280 4.35 6.23 12.91
CA PHE A 280 4.58 5.34 11.77
C PHE A 280 4.51 6.08 10.43
N LEU A 281 3.45 6.88 10.21
CA LEU A 281 3.27 7.59 8.94
C LEU A 281 4.25 8.74 8.75
N THR A 282 4.53 9.51 9.80
CA THR A 282 5.28 10.78 9.68
C THR A 282 6.76 10.67 9.99
N LYS A 283 7.16 9.67 10.79
CA LYS A 283 8.55 9.50 11.20
C LYS A 283 9.18 8.26 10.58
N PHE A 284 8.50 7.12 10.56
CA PHE A 284 9.12 5.91 10.04
C PHE A 284 9.11 5.85 8.51
N VAL A 285 7.95 5.94 7.85
CA VAL A 285 7.84 5.76 6.39
C VAL A 285 8.43 6.95 5.61
N ILE A 286 9.00 6.69 4.44
CA ILE A 286 9.35 7.66 3.40
C ILE A 286 8.46 7.37 2.18
N GLU A 287 7.41 8.17 2.02
CA GLU A 287 6.56 8.21 0.85
C GLU A 287 6.41 9.66 0.39
N ASP A 288 6.38 9.87 -0.93
CA ASP A 288 6.29 11.21 -1.54
C ASP A 288 4.97 11.97 -1.19
N ASN A 289 4.04 11.33 -0.47
CA ASN A 289 2.73 11.89 -0.10
C ASN A 289 2.35 11.64 1.38
N ILE A 290 3.32 11.75 2.29
CA ILE A 290 3.08 11.63 3.74
C ILE A 290 2.27 12.83 4.27
N PHE A 291 1.43 12.56 5.28
CA PHE A 291 0.78 13.57 6.12
C PHE A 291 1.78 14.63 6.59
N ASN A 292 1.53 15.90 6.26
CA ASN A 292 2.43 17.02 6.55
C ASN A 292 1.89 17.99 7.61
N GLY A 293 0.77 17.63 8.26
CA GLY A 293 0.23 18.39 9.38
C GLY A 293 0.93 18.13 10.70
N THR A 294 0.45 18.81 11.74
CA THR A 294 0.86 18.64 13.12
C THR A 294 0.30 17.36 13.75
N PHE A 295 0.84 17.00 14.92
CA PHE A 295 0.34 15.85 15.67
C PHE A 295 -1.13 16.02 16.12
N ASP A 296 -1.51 17.22 16.58
CA ASP A 296 -2.86 17.52 17.01
C ASP A 296 -3.86 17.45 15.84
N GLU A 297 -3.47 17.96 14.66
CA GLU A 297 -4.28 17.81 13.44
C GLU A 297 -4.48 16.34 13.07
N TYR A 298 -3.47 15.50 13.23
CA TYR A 298 -3.62 14.06 12.99
C TYR A 298 -4.57 13.41 13.99
N CYS A 299 -4.47 13.80 15.28
CA CYS A 299 -5.39 13.31 16.30
C CYS A 299 -6.83 13.71 16.01
N GLN A 300 -7.06 14.94 15.56
CA GLN A 300 -8.38 15.41 15.17
C GLN A 300 -8.91 14.63 13.95
N LEU A 301 -8.09 14.38 12.93
CA LEU A 301 -8.47 13.54 11.79
C LEU A 301 -8.78 12.09 12.20
N PHE A 302 -8.09 11.55 13.21
CA PHE A 302 -8.38 10.23 13.75
C PHE A 302 -9.75 10.19 14.43
N ILE A 303 -10.07 11.20 15.24
CA ILE A 303 -11.37 11.36 15.93
C ILE A 303 -12.51 11.57 14.92
N ASP A 304 -12.24 12.35 13.87
CA ASP A 304 -13.21 12.68 12.82
C ASP A 304 -13.33 11.58 11.74
N ASP A 305 -12.70 10.41 11.96
CA ASP A 305 -12.75 9.25 11.08
C ASP A 305 -12.18 9.50 9.65
N PHE A 306 -11.17 10.36 9.56
CA PHE A 306 -10.45 10.73 8.33
C PHE A 306 -8.98 10.21 8.32
N VAL A 307 -8.78 8.98 8.79
CA VAL A 307 -7.51 8.24 8.70
C VAL A 307 -7.72 6.94 7.93
N HIS A 308 -6.65 6.38 7.34
CA HIS A 308 -6.77 5.08 6.66
C HIS A 308 -7.32 4.01 7.62
N TYR A 309 -8.20 3.18 7.09
CA TYR A 309 -8.97 2.12 7.76
C TYR A 309 -9.95 2.61 8.84
N GLY A 310 -10.08 3.92 9.05
CA GLY A 310 -11.05 4.52 9.97
C GLY A 310 -12.50 4.39 9.46
N PRO A 311 -13.53 4.49 10.32
CA PRO A 311 -13.49 4.78 11.76
C PRO A 311 -12.83 3.70 12.62
N TRP A 312 -11.95 4.08 13.56
CA TRP A 312 -11.30 3.11 14.46
C TRP A 312 -12.31 2.34 15.32
N TRP A 313 -13.25 3.05 15.93
CA TRP A 313 -14.25 2.46 16.82
C TRP A 313 -15.13 1.46 16.06
N LYS A 314 -15.49 1.78 14.81
CA LYS A 314 -16.30 0.90 13.96
C LYS A 314 -15.54 -0.36 13.58
N HIS A 315 -14.24 -0.23 13.31
CA HIS A 315 -13.36 -1.36 13.00
C HIS A 315 -13.28 -2.36 14.18
N VAL A 316 -13.10 -1.84 15.41
CA VAL A 316 -13.10 -2.66 16.64
C VAL A 316 -14.47 -3.26 16.91
N LYS A 317 -15.54 -2.47 16.77
CA LYS A 317 -16.92 -2.90 16.95
C LYS A 317 -17.26 -4.09 16.04
N GLU A 318 -16.88 -4.04 14.77
CA GLU A 318 -17.16 -5.13 13.83
C GLU A 318 -16.56 -6.47 14.28
N ALA A 319 -15.34 -6.46 14.82
CA ALA A 319 -14.73 -7.66 15.37
C ALA A 319 -15.42 -8.11 16.66
N TRP A 320 -15.69 -7.17 17.57
CA TRP A 320 -16.31 -7.48 18.86
C TRP A 320 -17.70 -8.09 18.74
N GLU A 321 -18.53 -7.60 17.83
CA GLU A 321 -19.87 -8.14 17.57
C GLU A 321 -19.84 -9.55 16.98
N ARG A 322 -18.71 -9.98 16.42
CA ARG A 322 -18.53 -11.30 15.80
C ARG A 322 -17.66 -12.24 16.62
N ARG A 323 -17.22 -11.83 17.81
CA ARG A 323 -16.29 -12.59 18.67
C ARG A 323 -16.81 -13.96 19.12
N GLU A 324 -18.13 -14.15 19.12
CA GLU A 324 -18.77 -15.43 19.50
C GLU A 324 -18.79 -16.44 18.34
N GLN A 325 -18.22 -16.10 17.18
CA GLN A 325 -18.07 -17.03 16.07
C GLN A 325 -16.84 -17.91 16.30
N ASP A 326 -16.98 -19.22 16.16
CA ASP A 326 -15.91 -20.21 16.41
C ASP A 326 -14.64 -19.99 15.58
N ASN A 327 -14.74 -19.29 14.45
CA ASN A 327 -13.62 -18.97 13.57
C ASN A 327 -13.04 -17.56 13.79
N ILE A 328 -13.42 -16.86 14.86
CA ILE A 328 -12.90 -15.52 15.21
C ILE A 328 -12.39 -15.50 16.65
N LEU A 329 -11.11 -15.17 16.82
CA LEU A 329 -10.51 -14.88 18.12
C LEU A 329 -10.23 -13.37 18.23
N VAL A 330 -10.78 -12.72 19.25
CA VAL A 330 -10.50 -11.29 19.53
C VAL A 330 -9.52 -11.18 20.69
N LEU A 331 -8.40 -10.48 20.45
CA LEU A 331 -7.35 -10.20 21.43
C LEU A 331 -7.23 -8.69 21.66
N PHE A 332 -6.71 -8.30 22.82
CA PHE A 332 -6.36 -6.91 23.14
C PHE A 332 -4.86 -6.79 23.40
N TYR A 333 -4.22 -5.78 22.80
CA TYR A 333 -2.80 -5.51 22.97
C TYR A 333 -2.41 -5.39 24.46
N GLU A 334 -3.27 -4.78 25.26
CA GLU A 334 -3.07 -4.60 26.70
C GLU A 334 -3.07 -5.94 27.44
N ASP A 335 -3.93 -6.89 27.06
CA ASP A 335 -3.95 -8.24 27.64
C ASP A 335 -2.69 -9.02 27.29
N LEU A 336 -2.16 -8.85 26.08
CA LEU A 336 -0.89 -9.45 25.67
C LEU A 336 0.30 -8.87 26.45
N GLN A 337 0.26 -7.57 26.74
CA GLN A 337 1.28 -6.90 27.55
C GLN A 337 1.24 -7.35 29.02
N GLU A 338 0.04 -7.58 29.55
CA GLU A 338 -0.15 -8.10 30.91
C GLU A 338 0.27 -9.57 31.02
N ASN A 339 -0.17 -10.41 30.08
CA ASN A 339 0.07 -11.85 30.12
C ASN A 339 0.14 -12.46 28.72
N ILE A 340 1.32 -12.39 28.12
CA ILE A 340 1.59 -13.02 26.83
C ILE A 340 1.48 -14.55 26.88
N HIS A 341 1.78 -15.22 28.01
CA HIS A 341 1.63 -16.69 28.11
C HIS A 341 0.19 -17.11 27.84
N LYS A 342 -0.78 -16.42 28.44
CA LYS A 342 -2.20 -16.67 28.20
C LYS A 342 -2.55 -16.48 26.72
N ALA A 343 -2.07 -15.40 26.09
CA ALA A 343 -2.34 -15.15 24.68
C ALA A 343 -1.77 -16.25 23.76
N VAL A 344 -0.57 -16.78 24.05
CA VAL A 344 0.01 -17.91 23.30
C VAL A 344 -0.87 -19.16 23.45
N TRP A 345 -1.33 -19.47 24.67
CA TRP A 345 -2.24 -20.58 24.93
C TRP A 345 -3.59 -20.42 24.22
N ASP A 346 -4.20 -19.24 24.29
CA ASP A 346 -5.47 -18.94 23.61
C ASP A 346 -5.33 -19.10 22.09
N ILE A 347 -4.23 -18.60 21.50
CA ILE A 347 -3.94 -18.76 20.08
C ILE A 347 -3.73 -20.24 19.72
N ALA A 348 -2.99 -21.01 20.53
CA ALA A 348 -2.76 -22.44 20.28
C ALA A 348 -4.07 -23.24 20.34
N GLY A 349 -4.91 -22.98 21.35
CA GLY A 349 -6.24 -23.57 21.47
C GLY A 349 -7.12 -23.22 20.28
N PHE A 350 -7.20 -21.94 19.92
CA PHE A 350 -7.97 -21.49 18.77
C PHE A 350 -7.48 -22.09 17.44
N LEU A 351 -6.17 -22.25 17.26
CA LEU A 351 -5.58 -22.87 16.07
C LEU A 351 -5.66 -24.41 16.08
N ASN A 352 -6.11 -25.03 17.17
CA ASN A 352 -6.09 -26.48 17.39
C ASN A 352 -4.67 -27.07 17.25
N LYS A 353 -3.66 -26.36 17.78
CA LYS A 353 -2.26 -26.78 17.72
C LYS A 353 -1.81 -27.26 19.11
N PRO A 354 -1.27 -28.48 19.23
CA PRO A 354 -0.67 -28.91 20.49
C PRO A 354 0.58 -28.07 20.75
N ILE A 355 0.71 -27.56 21.97
CA ILE A 355 1.90 -26.85 22.42
C ILE A 355 2.22 -27.25 23.85
N THR A 356 3.51 -27.32 24.17
CA THR A 356 4.00 -27.61 25.52
C THR A 356 4.32 -26.34 26.27
N GLU A 357 4.34 -26.40 27.60
CA GLU A 357 4.74 -25.27 28.45
C GLU A 357 6.15 -24.74 28.09
N ALA A 358 7.08 -25.65 27.74
CA ALA A 358 8.43 -25.27 27.29
C ALA A 358 8.38 -24.44 26.00
N GLN A 359 7.63 -24.89 25.00
CA GLN A 359 7.45 -24.13 23.75
C GLN A 359 6.76 -22.78 24.00
N VAL A 360 5.77 -22.71 24.90
CA VAL A 360 5.15 -21.44 25.27
C VAL A 360 6.19 -20.48 25.86
N ASN A 361 7.03 -20.93 26.79
CA ASN A 361 8.08 -20.11 27.39
C ASN A 361 9.09 -19.62 26.34
N ASP A 362 9.48 -20.47 25.40
CA ASP A 362 10.39 -20.10 24.32
C ASP A 362 9.76 -19.09 23.35
N ILE A 363 8.50 -19.28 22.97
CA ILE A 363 7.75 -18.33 22.14
C ILE A 363 7.62 -16.98 22.84
N VAL A 364 7.27 -16.97 24.13
CA VAL A 364 7.16 -15.74 24.91
C VAL A 364 8.47 -14.96 24.92
N LYS A 365 9.59 -15.65 25.15
CA LYS A 365 10.92 -15.05 25.13
C LYS A 365 11.27 -14.49 23.75
N TYR A 366 11.03 -15.28 22.69
CA TYR A 366 11.33 -14.89 21.31
C TYR A 366 10.47 -13.70 20.84
N CYS A 367 9.20 -13.67 21.25
CA CYS A 367 8.25 -12.61 20.95
C CYS A 367 8.31 -11.44 21.95
N SER A 368 9.35 -11.36 22.79
CA SER A 368 9.55 -10.18 23.65
C SER A 368 9.85 -8.94 22.80
N PHE A 369 9.48 -7.75 23.29
CA PHE A 369 9.71 -6.51 22.55
C PHE A 369 11.19 -6.29 22.22
N GLU A 370 12.10 -6.58 23.16
CA GLU A 370 13.54 -6.44 22.96
C GLU A 370 14.06 -7.39 21.86
N THR A 371 13.68 -8.67 21.91
CA THR A 371 14.09 -9.65 20.90
C THR A 371 13.55 -9.28 19.53
N MET A 372 12.24 -8.99 19.43
CA MET A 372 11.61 -8.65 18.16
C MET A 372 12.16 -7.34 17.57
N ARG A 373 12.46 -6.34 18.40
CA ARG A 373 13.04 -5.05 17.94
C ARG A 373 14.39 -5.24 17.25
N ASN A 374 15.19 -6.20 17.71
CA ASN A 374 16.50 -6.51 17.18
C ASN A 374 16.48 -7.62 16.09
N ASN A 375 15.32 -8.24 15.85
CA ASN A 375 15.16 -9.30 14.86
C ASN A 375 14.82 -8.71 13.47
N LYS A 376 15.77 -8.81 12.54
CA LYS A 376 15.64 -8.32 11.16
C LYS A 376 14.48 -8.96 10.38
N ALA A 377 14.04 -10.15 10.77
CA ALA A 377 12.91 -10.83 10.13
C ALA A 377 11.57 -10.11 10.39
N VAL A 378 11.44 -9.35 11.49
CA VAL A 378 10.16 -8.77 11.93
C VAL A 378 10.22 -7.26 12.18
N ASN A 379 11.40 -6.65 12.27
CA ASN A 379 11.57 -5.26 12.67
C ASN A 379 11.45 -4.24 11.52
N TYR A 380 11.25 -4.70 10.28
CA TYR A 380 11.10 -3.88 9.06
C TYR A 380 12.32 -2.99 8.73
N ASP A 381 13.52 -3.27 9.27
CA ASP A 381 14.71 -2.47 8.97
C ASP A 381 15.11 -2.54 7.49
N TRP A 382 14.74 -3.60 6.76
CA TRP A 382 14.96 -3.71 5.32
C TRP A 382 14.33 -2.55 4.52
N LEU A 383 13.31 -1.87 5.06
CA LEU A 383 12.73 -0.67 4.45
C LEU A 383 13.74 0.49 4.38
N LYS A 384 14.71 0.55 5.29
CA LYS A 384 15.80 1.55 5.26
C LYS A 384 16.75 1.25 4.11
N ASP A 385 17.09 -0.02 3.90
CA ASP A 385 17.98 -0.46 2.83
C ASP A 385 17.45 -0.08 1.43
N VAL A 386 16.12 -0.03 1.26
CA VAL A 386 15.47 0.38 0.01
C VAL A 386 15.06 1.86 -0.03
N GLY A 387 15.41 2.65 0.99
CA GLY A 387 15.10 4.07 1.08
C GLY A 387 13.62 4.41 1.32
N ALA A 388 12.84 3.45 1.82
CA ALA A 388 11.42 3.58 2.15
C ALA A 388 11.14 3.88 3.63
N ALA A 389 12.18 3.94 4.47
CA ALA A 389 12.08 4.34 5.87
C ALA A 389 13.19 5.32 6.28
N LYS A 390 12.93 6.18 7.28
CA LYS A 390 13.89 7.18 7.76
C LYS A 390 14.98 6.56 8.64
N GLU A 391 16.21 7.03 8.44
CA GLU A 391 17.34 6.70 9.30
C GLU A 391 17.09 7.14 10.75
N GLY A 392 17.53 6.31 11.70
CA GLY A 392 17.35 6.55 13.14
C GLY A 392 15.93 6.30 13.69
N GLU A 393 14.94 6.11 12.83
CA GLU A 393 13.57 5.77 13.23
C GLU A 393 13.36 4.24 13.20
N HIS A 394 12.44 3.73 14.02
CA HIS A 394 12.20 2.30 14.15
C HIS A 394 10.71 1.97 14.05
N PHE A 395 10.38 0.91 13.31
CA PHE A 395 9.03 0.37 13.28
C PHE A 395 8.57 -0.11 14.68
N MET A 396 9.47 -0.82 15.37
CA MET A 396 9.30 -1.23 16.77
C MET A 396 9.73 -0.10 17.71
N ARG A 397 8.82 0.87 17.91
CA ARG A 397 9.12 2.16 18.56
C ARG A 397 9.30 2.07 20.09
N LYS A 398 8.23 1.69 20.80
CA LYS A 398 8.16 1.67 22.29
C LYS A 398 7.62 0.37 22.88
N GLY A 399 6.60 -0.24 22.25
CA GLY A 399 6.08 -1.53 22.71
C GLY A 399 5.38 -1.52 24.06
N GLN A 400 4.88 -0.37 24.55
CA GLN A 400 4.30 -0.23 25.88
C GLN A 400 2.82 0.23 25.85
N VAL A 401 2.11 0.02 26.96
CA VAL A 401 0.78 0.59 27.23
C VAL A 401 0.95 1.92 27.97
N GLY A 402 0.18 2.95 27.59
CA GLY A 402 0.17 4.23 28.30
C GLY A 402 1.18 5.27 27.80
N ASP A 403 1.85 5.03 26.67
CA ASP A 403 2.78 6.01 26.08
C ASP A 403 2.06 7.29 25.65
N TRP A 404 0.76 7.18 25.37
CA TRP A 404 -0.10 8.32 25.05
C TRP A 404 -0.03 9.47 26.07
N LYS A 405 0.27 9.19 27.35
CA LYS A 405 0.43 10.20 28.40
C LYS A 405 1.58 11.19 28.12
N ASN A 406 2.56 10.78 27.33
CA ASN A 406 3.70 11.61 26.93
C ASN A 406 3.40 12.53 25.73
N HIS A 407 2.23 12.37 25.10
CA HIS A 407 1.95 12.96 23.79
C HIS A 407 0.62 13.70 23.73
N LEU A 408 -0.44 13.12 24.29
CA LEU A 408 -1.79 13.66 24.17
C LEU A 408 -2.06 14.74 25.20
N ASN A 409 -2.68 15.83 24.76
CA ASN A 409 -3.27 16.83 25.64
C ASN A 409 -4.65 16.35 26.14
N LYS A 410 -5.16 17.03 27.18
CA LYS A 410 -6.42 16.65 27.82
C LYS A 410 -7.64 16.69 26.89
N ASP A 411 -7.73 17.67 25.99
CA ASP A 411 -8.87 17.80 25.06
C ASP A 411 -8.97 16.59 24.13
N ILE A 412 -7.85 16.14 23.55
CA ILE A 412 -7.81 14.96 22.69
C ILE A 412 -8.13 13.69 23.49
N VAL A 413 -7.62 13.58 24.73
CA VAL A 413 -7.94 12.45 25.61
C VAL A 413 -9.44 12.37 25.87
N ASP A 414 -10.07 13.48 26.27
CA ASP A 414 -11.50 13.53 26.58
C ASP A 414 -12.36 13.18 25.35
N LYS A 415 -11.97 13.64 24.15
CA LYS A 415 -12.65 13.28 22.89
C LYS A 415 -12.54 11.79 22.57
N LEU A 416 -11.35 11.19 22.75
CA LEU A 416 -11.17 9.75 22.52
C LEU A 416 -11.94 8.92 23.55
N ASP A 417 -11.99 9.34 24.80
CA ASP A 417 -12.81 8.72 25.84
C ASP A 417 -14.29 8.80 25.50
N GLN A 418 -14.76 9.95 24.99
CA GLN A 418 -16.13 10.11 24.50
C GLN A 418 -16.45 9.16 23.34
N VAL A 419 -15.52 8.93 22.40
CA VAL A 419 -15.70 7.97 21.30
C VAL A 419 -15.88 6.55 21.85
N VAL A 420 -15.04 6.12 22.80
CA VAL A 420 -15.17 4.80 23.44
C VAL A 420 -16.49 4.69 24.21
N ALA A 421 -16.81 5.68 25.03
CA ALA A 421 -18.03 5.72 25.84
C ALA A 421 -19.30 5.66 24.99
N THR A 422 -19.29 6.31 23.83
CA THR A 422 -20.45 6.38 22.94
C THR A 422 -20.64 5.09 22.14
N HIS A 423 -19.54 4.51 21.63
CA HIS A 423 -19.64 3.46 20.62
C HIS A 423 -19.30 2.04 21.09
N LEU A 424 -18.47 1.90 22.13
CA LEU A 424 -17.88 0.62 22.54
C LEU A 424 -18.30 0.20 23.95
N THR A 425 -18.38 1.13 24.89
CA THR A 425 -18.84 0.85 26.27
C THR A 425 -20.23 0.21 26.32
N PRO A 426 -21.24 0.65 25.55
CA PRO A 426 -22.56 0.03 25.56
C PRO A 426 -22.56 -1.43 25.07
N LEU A 427 -21.52 -1.85 24.35
CA LEU A 427 -21.34 -3.22 23.84
C LEU A 427 -20.48 -4.09 24.76
N GLY A 428 -19.99 -3.53 25.87
CA GLY A 428 -19.12 -4.23 26.82
C GLY A 428 -17.70 -4.49 26.30
N VAL A 429 -17.20 -3.70 25.35
CA VAL A 429 -15.82 -3.85 24.87
C VAL A 429 -14.84 -3.43 25.98
N PRO A 430 -13.90 -4.30 26.42
CA PRO A 430 -13.00 -4.03 27.54
C PRO A 430 -11.77 -3.21 27.11
N ILE A 431 -11.97 -1.98 26.63
CA ILE A 431 -10.85 -1.09 26.29
C ILE A 431 -10.16 -0.63 27.58
N ARG A 432 -8.89 -1.00 27.74
CA ARG A 432 -8.01 -0.57 28.84
C ARG A 432 -6.91 0.33 28.30
N ASP A 433 -6.50 1.35 29.04
CA ASP A 433 -5.39 2.24 28.67
C ASP A 433 -4.26 2.27 29.72
N THR A 434 -4.35 1.37 30.71
CA THR A 434 -3.36 1.09 31.76
C THR A 434 -3.32 -0.41 32.06
N LEU A 435 -2.17 -0.91 32.50
CA LEU A 435 -2.05 -2.26 33.05
C LEU A 435 -2.35 -2.25 34.56
N PRO A 436 -2.76 -3.38 35.16
CA PRO A 436 -2.82 -3.51 36.61
C PRO A 436 -1.44 -3.25 37.23
N ASN A 437 -1.43 -2.57 38.38
CA ASN A 437 -0.19 -2.29 39.14
C ASN A 437 0.37 -3.55 39.79
#